data_AF-A0A4P5RP69-F1
#
_entry.id   AF-A0A4P5RP69-F1
#
_cell.length_a   1.000
_cell.length_b   1.000
_cell.length_c   1.000
_cell.angle_alpha   90.00
_cell.angle_beta   90.00
_cell.angle_gamma   90.00
#
_symmetry.space_group_name_H-M   'P 1'
#
loop_
_entity.id
_entity.type
_entity.pdbx_description
1 polymer ?
#
loop_
_entity_poly.entity_id
_entity_poly.type
_entity_poly.pdbx_seq_one_letter_code
_entity_poly.pdbx_strand_id
1 'polypeptide(L)'
;MSVLFSELLVPGWADEKIGLDAVTGTYSDGSSFNLPCHTADPELFFSEADLAIAEAKSLCGGCPVRAQCLEGAISRAEPAGVWGGELFEDGRVIAKKRKAGRPSLSEVAAREEEAA
;
A
#
# COMPACT_ATOMS: atom_id res chain seq x y z
N MET A 1 -8.44 37.88 -9.90
CA MET A 1 -9.92 37.89 -9.83
C MET A 1 -10.30 37.69 -8.39
N SER A 2 -10.53 38.79 -7.67
CA SER A 2 -10.88 38.79 -6.25
C SER A 2 -12.33 38.35 -6.09
N VAL A 3 -12.56 37.25 -5.39
CA VAL A 3 -13.90 36.89 -4.91
C VAL A 3 -14.27 37.85 -3.79
N LEU A 4 -15.32 38.64 -3.99
CA LEU A 4 -15.85 39.51 -2.94
C LEU A 4 -16.65 38.63 -1.98
N PHE A 5 -16.34 38.72 -0.69
CA PHE A 5 -16.88 37.94 0.42
C PHE A 5 -18.43 37.95 0.56
N SER A 6 -19.13 38.70 -0.30
CA SER A 6 -20.58 38.85 -0.31
C SER A 6 -21.33 37.75 -1.08
N GLU A 7 -20.66 36.87 -1.83
CA GLU A 7 -21.31 35.76 -2.57
C GLU A 7 -21.45 34.45 -1.77
N LEU A 8 -20.77 34.34 -0.62
CA LEU A 8 -20.87 33.19 0.30
C LEU A 8 -22.19 33.14 1.09
N LEU A 9 -23.06 34.14 0.94
CA LEU A 9 -24.36 34.24 1.61
C LEU A 9 -25.55 34.07 0.64
N VAL A 10 -25.36 33.32 -0.46
CA VAL A 10 -26.47 32.86 -1.30
C VAL A 10 -26.80 31.41 -0.89
N PRO A 11 -27.95 31.15 -0.25
CA PRO A 11 -28.39 29.77 0.02
C PRO A 11 -28.55 29.05 -1.33
N GLY A 12 -27.83 27.94 -1.53
CA GLY A 12 -27.94 27.09 -2.72
C GLY A 12 -26.85 27.25 -3.79
N TRP A 13 -25.84 28.13 -3.63
CA TRP A 13 -24.75 28.25 -4.62
C TRP A 13 -23.83 27.02 -4.71
N ALA A 14 -23.80 26.21 -3.63
CA ALA A 14 -22.94 25.04 -3.50
C ALA A 14 -23.59 23.78 -4.08
N ASP A 15 -24.87 23.85 -4.46
CA ASP A 15 -25.61 22.70 -4.95
C ASP A 15 -25.37 22.45 -6.45
N GLU A 16 -25.00 23.48 -7.23
CA GLU A 16 -24.99 23.38 -8.71
C GLU A 16 -23.60 23.32 -9.38
N LYS A 17 -22.48 23.60 -8.70
CA LYS A 17 -21.16 23.58 -9.39
C LYS A 17 -20.05 22.74 -8.78
N ILE A 18 -20.13 22.38 -7.50
CA ILE A 18 -19.23 21.40 -6.91
C ILE A 18 -20.09 20.69 -5.89
N GLY A 19 -20.81 19.67 -6.34
CA GLY A 19 -21.60 18.84 -5.44
C GLY A 19 -20.74 18.43 -4.26
N LEU A 20 -21.31 18.48 -3.05
CA LEU A 20 -20.57 18.13 -1.84
C LEU A 20 -19.99 16.70 -1.96
N ASP A 21 -20.61 15.83 -2.75
CA ASP A 21 -20.14 14.52 -3.20
C ASP A 21 -18.83 14.56 -4.01
N ALA A 22 -18.60 15.61 -4.81
CA ALA A 22 -17.37 15.78 -5.59
C ALA A 22 -16.18 16.23 -4.74
N VAL A 23 -16.41 16.96 -3.64
CA VAL A 23 -15.35 17.40 -2.71
C VAL A 23 -15.14 16.40 -1.56
N THR A 24 -16.21 15.76 -1.08
CA THR A 24 -16.13 14.79 0.03
C THR A 24 -15.91 13.36 -0.45
N GLY A 25 -15.96 13.09 -1.75
CA GLY A 25 -15.73 11.75 -2.29
C GLY A 25 -16.62 10.72 -1.63
N THR A 26 -17.85 11.08 -1.23
CA THR A 26 -18.82 10.10 -0.72
C THR A 26 -19.38 9.35 -1.92
N TYR A 27 -18.54 8.47 -2.47
CA TYR A 27 -18.97 7.43 -3.39
C TYR A 27 -20.16 6.72 -2.73
N SER A 28 -21.33 6.87 -3.33
CA SER A 28 -22.53 6.10 -3.04
C SER A 28 -22.38 4.67 -3.56
N ASP A 29 -21.23 4.04 -3.30
CA ASP A 29 -21.05 2.60 -3.33
C ASP A 29 -20.70 2.23 -1.90
N GLY A 30 -21.71 1.81 -1.14
CA GLY A 30 -21.60 1.36 0.24
C GLY A 30 -20.84 0.04 0.35
N SER A 31 -19.69 -0.06 -0.31
CA SER A 31 -18.73 -1.10 -0.06
C SER A 31 -17.56 -0.55 0.74
N SER A 32 -17.85 -0.26 2.01
CA SER A 32 -16.87 -0.54 3.06
C SER A 32 -16.65 -2.06 3.06
N PHE A 33 -15.99 -2.60 2.03
CA PHE A 33 -15.44 -3.94 2.08
C PHE A 33 -14.50 -3.92 3.29
N ASN A 34 -14.86 -4.68 4.32
CA ASN A 34 -13.98 -4.86 5.45
C ASN A 34 -12.77 -5.66 4.97
N LEU A 35 -11.76 -4.94 4.47
CA LEU A 35 -10.55 -5.55 3.97
C LEU A 35 -9.85 -6.25 5.13
N PRO A 36 -9.29 -7.45 4.93
CA PRO A 36 -8.60 -8.17 6.00
C PRO A 36 -7.52 -7.32 6.71
N CYS A 37 -6.87 -6.42 5.97
CA CYS A 37 -5.87 -5.49 6.51
C CYS A 37 -6.46 -4.36 7.39
N HIS A 38 -7.75 -4.05 7.30
CA HIS A 38 -8.39 -3.04 8.16
C HIS A 38 -8.79 -3.61 9.53
N THR A 39 -8.94 -4.93 9.64
CA THR A 39 -9.26 -5.62 10.90
C THR A 39 -8.06 -6.20 11.63
N ALA A 40 -6.93 -6.33 10.93
CA ALA A 40 -5.69 -6.84 11.50
C ALA A 40 -4.86 -5.71 12.12
N ASP A 41 -3.93 -6.07 12.99
CA ASP A 41 -2.96 -5.14 13.56
C ASP A 41 -2.03 -4.61 12.44
N PRO A 42 -1.87 -3.29 12.27
CA PRO A 42 -1.06 -2.73 11.19
C PRO A 42 0.42 -3.13 11.28
N GLU A 43 0.95 -3.31 12.49
CA GLU A 43 2.36 -3.68 12.69
C GLU A 43 2.70 -5.07 12.11
N LEU A 44 1.69 -5.95 11.97
CA LEU A 44 1.83 -7.26 11.35
C LEU A 44 2.38 -7.16 9.92
N PHE A 45 1.93 -6.16 9.14
CA PHE A 45 2.33 -5.98 7.74
C PHE A 45 3.74 -5.44 7.57
N PHE A 46 4.33 -4.86 8.63
CA PHE A 46 5.69 -4.32 8.63
C PHE A 46 6.67 -5.14 9.49
N SER A 47 6.21 -6.28 10.00
CA SER A 47 7.02 -7.14 10.86
C SER A 47 8.24 -7.71 10.14
N GLU A 48 9.29 -7.94 10.91
CA GLU A 48 10.52 -8.61 10.45
C GLU A 48 10.50 -10.12 10.71
N ALA A 49 9.55 -10.62 11.50
CA ALA A 49 9.46 -12.02 11.85
C ALA A 49 8.88 -12.84 10.70
N ASP A 50 9.56 -13.93 10.31
CA ASP A 50 9.13 -14.81 9.20
C ASP A 50 7.67 -15.27 9.34
N LEU A 51 7.23 -15.60 10.56
CA LEU A 51 5.86 -16.05 10.84
C LEU A 51 4.83 -14.93 10.66
N ALA A 52 5.14 -13.72 11.14
CA ALA A 52 4.27 -12.56 11.01
C ALA A 52 4.12 -12.14 9.54
N ILE A 53 5.20 -12.20 8.77
CA ILE A 53 5.17 -11.98 7.32
C ILE A 53 4.27 -13.01 6.62
N ALA A 54 4.39 -14.29 6.98
CA ALA A 54 3.54 -15.34 6.40
C ALA A 54 2.06 -15.16 6.75
N GLU A 55 1.76 -14.70 7.98
CA GLU A 55 0.42 -14.36 8.42
C GLU A 55 -0.15 -13.16 7.63
N ALA A 56 0.62 -12.07 7.51
CA ALA A 56 0.24 -10.90 6.71
C ALA A 56 -0.06 -11.27 5.26
N LYS A 57 0.79 -12.11 4.64
CA LYS A 57 0.55 -12.62 3.28
C LYS A 57 -0.73 -13.44 3.18
N SER A 58 -1.04 -14.24 4.21
CA SER A 58 -2.24 -15.08 4.25
C SER A 58 -3.52 -14.25 4.31
N LEU A 59 -3.51 -13.11 5.03
CA LEU A 59 -4.64 -12.17 5.05
C LEU A 59 -4.97 -11.61 3.67
N CYS A 60 -3.98 -11.48 2.78
CA CYS A 60 -4.20 -11.01 1.41
C CYS A 60 -4.87 -12.06 0.51
N GLY A 61 -4.88 -13.35 0.86
CA GLY A 61 -5.30 -14.44 -0.03
C GLY A 61 -6.75 -14.34 -0.53
N GLY A 62 -7.66 -13.85 0.31
CA GLY A 62 -9.08 -13.62 -0.01
C GLY A 62 -9.44 -12.16 -0.27
N CYS A 63 -8.46 -11.26 -0.34
CA CYS A 63 -8.71 -9.82 -0.43
C CYS A 63 -9.19 -9.43 -1.84
N PRO A 64 -10.36 -8.79 -2.00
CA PRO A 64 -10.93 -8.47 -3.31
C PRO A 64 -10.10 -7.45 -4.12
N VAL A 65 -9.29 -6.64 -3.43
CA VAL A 65 -8.44 -5.59 -4.04
C VAL A 65 -6.97 -6.00 -4.08
N ARG A 66 -6.63 -7.29 -3.87
CA ARG A 66 -5.24 -7.77 -3.81
C ARG A 66 -4.39 -7.28 -4.99
N ALA A 67 -4.90 -7.44 -6.21
CA ALA A 67 -4.19 -7.06 -7.43
C ALA A 67 -3.95 -5.54 -7.51
N GLN A 68 -4.96 -4.73 -7.20
CA GLN A 68 -4.86 -3.26 -7.22
C GLN A 68 -3.93 -2.75 -6.11
N CYS A 69 -3.95 -3.39 -4.94
CA CYS A 69 -3.04 -3.11 -3.83
C CYS A 69 -1.59 -3.38 -4.23
N LEU A 70 -1.31 -4.52 -4.88
CA LEU A 70 0.01 -4.86 -5.37
C LEU A 70 0.50 -3.87 -6.45
N GLU A 71 -0.35 -3.56 -7.43
CA GLU A 71 -0.03 -2.61 -8.49
C GLU A 71 0.28 -1.21 -7.92
N GLY A 72 -0.54 -0.74 -6.98
CA GLY A 72 -0.31 0.53 -6.28
C GLY A 72 1.00 0.54 -5.49
N ALA A 73 1.33 -0.57 -4.82
CA ALA A 73 2.58 -0.68 -4.07
C ALA A 73 3.82 -0.66 -4.99
N ILE A 74 3.76 -1.34 -6.14
CA ILE A 74 4.80 -1.27 -7.16
C ILE A 74 4.94 0.14 -7.71
N SER A 75 3.82 0.79 -8.04
CA SER A 75 3.83 2.15 -8.60
C SER A 75 4.43 3.19 -7.64
N ARG A 76 4.25 3.01 -6.33
CA ARG A 76 4.81 3.91 -5.31
C ARG A 76 6.21 3.51 -4.87
N ALA A 77 6.72 2.38 -5.35
CA ALA A 77 7.95 1.76 -4.88
C ALA A 77 7.96 1.66 -3.35
N GLU A 78 6.90 1.05 -2.78
CA GLU A 78 6.74 0.94 -1.33
C GLU A 78 8.02 0.38 -0.68
N PRO A 79 8.60 1.09 0.30
CA PRO A 79 9.95 0.79 0.76
C PRO A 79 10.03 -0.54 1.51
N ALA A 80 8.96 -0.95 2.18
CA ALA A 80 8.91 -2.17 2.98
C ALA A 80 7.48 -2.66 3.23
N GLY A 81 7.39 -3.89 3.73
CA GLY A 81 6.16 -4.48 4.26
C GLY A 81 5.42 -5.37 3.28
N VAL A 82 4.30 -5.93 3.72
CA VAL A 82 3.48 -6.83 2.91
C VAL A 82 2.35 -6.06 2.23
N TRP A 83 2.34 -6.08 0.90
CA TRP A 83 1.36 -5.39 0.05
C TRP A 83 0.83 -6.35 -1.01
N GLY A 84 -0.50 -6.49 -1.11
CA GLY A 84 -1.12 -7.39 -2.10
C GLY A 84 -0.65 -8.85 -2.00
N GLY A 85 -0.17 -9.29 -0.83
CA GLY A 85 0.37 -10.63 -0.59
C GLY A 85 1.85 -10.80 -0.93
N GLU A 86 2.53 -9.74 -1.38
CA GLU A 86 3.95 -9.73 -1.67
C GLU A 86 4.73 -8.96 -0.60
N LEU A 87 5.95 -9.38 -0.30
CA LEU A 87 6.83 -8.70 0.65
C LEU A 87 7.74 -7.73 -0.10
N PHE A 88 7.83 -6.50 0.37
CA PHE A 88 8.68 -5.45 -0.17
C PHE A 88 9.89 -5.19 0.72
N GLU A 89 11.02 -4.90 0.07
CA GLU A 89 12.24 -4.37 0.67
C GLU A 89 12.95 -3.50 -0.37
N ASP A 90 13.33 -2.27 0.00
CA ASP A 90 13.96 -1.28 -0.88
C ASP A 90 13.18 -1.03 -2.19
N GLY A 91 11.84 -1.01 -2.09
CA GLY A 91 10.96 -0.78 -3.25
C GLY A 91 10.82 -1.98 -4.18
N ARG A 92 11.32 -3.16 -3.80
CA ARG A 92 11.31 -4.37 -4.62
C ARG A 92 10.60 -5.51 -3.93
N VAL A 93 9.91 -6.35 -4.71
CA VAL A 93 9.31 -7.58 -4.22
C VAL A 93 10.41 -8.61 -3.93
N ILE A 94 10.39 -9.16 -2.73
CA ILE A 94 11.29 -10.22 -2.27
C ILE A 94 10.50 -11.42 -1.74
N ALA A 95 11.04 -12.62 -1.90
CA ALA A 95 10.38 -13.83 -1.41
C ALA A 95 10.39 -13.90 0.13
N LYS A 96 11.52 -13.53 0.75
CA LYS A 96 11.77 -13.54 2.20
C LYS A 96 12.88 -12.56 2.55
N LYS A 97 12.83 -11.98 3.76
CA LYS A 97 13.96 -11.20 4.30
C LYS A 97 15.20 -12.09 4.44
N ARG A 98 16.37 -11.55 4.11
CA ARG A 98 17.63 -12.23 4.39
C ARG A 98 17.98 -12.06 5.87
N LYS A 99 18.17 -13.17 6.58
CA LYS A 99 18.72 -13.12 7.94
C LYS A 99 20.15 -12.61 7.89
N ALA A 100 20.51 -11.74 8.82
CA ALA A 100 21.89 -11.33 9.00
C ALA A 100 22.77 -12.58 9.22
N GLY A 101 23.80 -12.75 8.40
CA GLY A 101 24.60 -13.97 8.40
C GLY A 101 25.56 -14.08 7.21
N ARG A 102 26.22 -15.24 7.10
CA ARG A 102 27.21 -15.52 6.05
C ARG A 102 26.61 -15.24 4.66
N PRO A 103 27.32 -14.50 3.78
CA PRO A 103 26.83 -14.21 2.43
C PRO A 103 26.51 -15.50 1.68
N SER A 104 25.49 -15.45 0.82
CA SER A 104 25.13 -16.62 0.02
C SER A 104 26.28 -17.00 -0.92
N LEU A 105 26.39 -18.28 -1.24
CA LEU A 105 27.43 -18.76 -2.15
C LEU A 105 27.35 -18.08 -3.52
N SER A 106 26.14 -17.76 -3.98
CA SER A 106 25.89 -17.01 -5.22
C SER A 106 26.42 -15.57 -5.16
N GLU A 107 26.29 -14.89 -4.01
CA GLU A 107 26.85 -13.55 -3.83
C GLU A 107 28.38 -13.57 -3.71
N VAL A 108 28.93 -14.62 -3.09
CA VAL A 108 30.39 -14.82 -3.06
C VAL A 108 30.91 -15.03 -4.47
N ALA A 109 30.27 -15.91 -5.26
CA ALA A 109 30.64 -16.18 -6.65
C ALA A 109 30.54 -14.93 -7.54
N ALA A 110 29.44 -14.17 -7.45
CA ALA A 110 29.27 -12.95 -8.25
C ALA A 110 30.36 -11.90 -7.97
N ARG A 111 30.79 -11.77 -6.70
CA ARG A 111 31.88 -10.85 -6.31
C ARG A 111 33.26 -11.34 -6.78
N GLU A 112 33.47 -12.65 -6.89
CA GLU A 112 34.70 -13.23 -7.44
C GLU A 112 34.77 -13.04 -8.97
N GLU A 113 33.64 -13.12 -9.66
CA GLU A 113 33.55 -12.84 -11.11
C GLU A 113 33.75 -11.36 -11.44
N GLU A 114 33.23 -10.43 -10.63
CA GLU A 114 33.49 -8.98 -10.79
C GLU A 114 34.95 -8.58 -10.45
N ALA A 115 35.66 -9.40 -9.67
CA ALA A 115 37.04 -9.15 -9.26
C ALA A 115 38.08 -9.77 -10.20
N ALA A 116 37.66 -10.60 -11.16
CA ALA A 116 38.50 -11.28 -12.15
C ALA A 116 38.57 -10.51 -13.47
#